data_AF-A0A1A9R9W8-F1
#
_entry.id   AF-A0A1A9R9W8-F1
#
_cell.length_a   1.000
_cell.length_b   1.000
_cell.length_c   1.000
_cell.angle_alpha   90.00
_cell.angle_beta   90.00
_cell.angle_gamma   90.00
#
_symmetry.space_group_name_H-M   'P 1'
#
loop_
_entity.id
_entity.type
_entity.pdbx_description
1 polymer ?
#
loop_
_entity_poly.entity_id
_entity_poly.type
_entity_poly.pdbx_seq_one_letter_code
_entity_poly.pdbx_strand_id
1 'polypeptide(L)' 'MDEPSREFLLSVEDEQPDFDLIGLSQARNLPGVKRKLQNLARRSEDKRRADRLHLEQVLTRLWPK' A
#
# COMPACT_ATOMS: atom_id res chain seq x y z
N MET A 1 -12.35 4.96 7.29
CA MET A 1 -11.59 3.80 6.87
C MET A 1 -11.19 3.17 8.17
N ASP A 2 -11.39 1.87 8.31
CA ASP A 2 -10.90 1.16 9.48
C ASP A 2 -9.36 1.16 9.50
N GLU A 3 -8.80 0.95 10.69
CA GLU A 3 -7.35 0.98 10.87
C GLU A 3 -6.63 -0.12 10.05
N PRO A 4 -7.12 -1.38 9.94
CA PRO A 4 -6.44 -2.40 9.14
C PRO A 4 -6.33 -2.05 7.65
N SER A 5 -7.38 -1.49 7.05
CA SER A 5 -7.32 -1.03 5.65
C SER A 5 -6.32 0.10 5.47
N ARG A 6 -6.20 0.99 6.46
CA ARG A 6 -5.24 2.09 6.45
C ARG A 6 -3.80 1.58 6.57
N GLU A 7 -3.54 0.66 7.50
CA GLU A 7 -2.24 0.01 7.68
C GLU A 7 -1.83 -0.79 6.44
N PHE A 8 -2.77 -1.47 5.78
CA PHE A 8 -2.51 -2.15 4.52
C PHE A 8 -2.02 -1.17 3.43
N LEU A 9 -2.70 -0.05 3.23
CA LEU A 9 -2.29 0.93 2.22
C LEU A 9 -0.89 1.50 2.52
N LEU A 10 -0.57 1.75 3.79
CA LEU A 10 0.77 2.17 4.20
C LEU A 10 1.83 1.10 3.88
N SER A 11 1.54 -0.16 4.17
CA SER A 11 2.44 -1.29 3.87
C SER A 11 2.71 -1.45 2.35
N VAL A 12 1.76 -1.08 1.50
CA VAL A 12 1.94 -1.04 0.03
C VAL A 12 2.95 0.04 -0.37
N GLU A 13 2.90 1.21 0.25
CA GLU A 13 3.88 2.28 -0.01
C GLU A 13 5.28 1.94 0.51
N ASP A 14 5.37 1.11 1.55
CA ASP A 14 6.62 0.56 2.08
C ASP A 14 7.14 -0.66 1.30
N GLU A 15 6.56 -0.98 0.14
CA GLU A 15 6.92 -2.10 -0.74
C GLU A 15 6.80 -3.49 -0.09
N GLN A 16 6.20 -3.57 1.09
CA GLN A 16 5.98 -4.80 1.86
C GLN A 16 4.50 -4.96 2.23
N PRO A 17 3.61 -5.12 1.24
CA PRO A 17 2.18 -5.17 1.50
C PRO A 17 1.79 -6.36 2.36
N ASP A 18 1.11 -6.06 3.48
CA ASP A 18 0.58 -7.04 4.40
C ASP A 18 -0.89 -7.36 4.09
N PHE A 19 -1.09 -8.39 3.28
CA PHE A 19 -2.43 -8.83 2.85
C PHE A 19 -3.25 -9.47 3.98
N ASP A 20 -2.64 -9.80 5.12
CA ASP A 20 -3.36 -10.39 6.26
C ASP A 20 -4.25 -9.33 6.93
N LEU A 21 -3.83 -8.06 6.90
CA LEU A 21 -4.60 -6.91 7.41
C LEU A 21 -5.97 -6.74 6.76
N ILE A 22 -6.13 -7.21 5.52
CA ILE A 22 -7.40 -7.17 4.77
C ILE A 22 -8.02 -8.55 4.57
N GLY A 23 -7.51 -9.58 5.26
CA GLY A 23 -8.03 -10.95 5.18
C GLY A 23 -7.83 -11.63 3.82
N LEU A 24 -6.89 -11.16 3.00
CA LEU A 24 -6.63 -11.65 1.65
C LEU A 24 -5.21 -12.20 1.48
N SER A 25 -4.68 -12.92 2.47
CA SER A 25 -3.32 -13.49 2.49
C SER A 25 -2.92 -14.18 1.17
N GLN A 26 -3.87 -14.91 0.56
CA GLN A 26 -3.66 -15.66 -0.69
C GLN A 26 -3.51 -14.76 -1.93
N ALA A 27 -3.96 -13.50 -1.88
CA ALA A 27 -3.89 -12.57 -3.00
C ALA A 27 -2.45 -12.33 -3.46
N ARG A 28 -1.46 -12.41 -2.56
CA ARG A 28 -0.03 -12.31 -2.89
C ARG A 28 0.43 -13.33 -3.94
N ASN A 29 -0.30 -14.43 -4.08
CA ASN A 29 0.03 -15.51 -5.01
C ASN A 29 -0.52 -15.28 -6.43
N LEU A 30 -1.47 -14.36 -6.59
CA LEU A 30 -2.12 -14.09 -7.88
C LEU A 30 -1.12 -13.49 -8.89
N PRO A 31 -1.11 -13.92 -10.16
CA PRO A 31 -0.17 -13.42 -11.16
C PRO A 31 -0.21 -11.89 -11.34
N GLY A 32 -1.42 -11.32 -11.34
CA GLY A 32 -1.62 -9.87 -11.45
C GLY A 32 -1.03 -9.11 -10.27
N VAL A 33 -1.17 -9.64 -9.05
CA VAL A 33 -0.62 -9.05 -7.83
C VAL A 33 0.90 -9.13 -7.85
N LYS A 34 1.48 -10.29 -8.14
CA LYS A 34 2.94 -10.45 -8.27
C LYS A 34 3.56 -9.45 -9.25
N ARG A 35 2.94 -9.27 -10.41
CA ARG A 35 3.39 -8.27 -11.41
C ARG A 35 3.33 -6.85 -10.86
N LYS A 36 2.27 -6.50 -10.13
CA LYS A 36 2.15 -5.18 -9.48
C LYS A 36 3.25 -4.98 -8.45
N LEU A 37 3.53 -5.98 -7.60
CA LEU A 37 4.60 -5.91 -6.59
C LEU A 37 5.98 -5.68 -7.23
N GLN A 38 6.28 -6.39 -8.33
CA GLN A 38 7.51 -6.18 -9.10
C GLN A 38 7.61 -4.76 -9.67
N ASN A 39 6.50 -4.16 -10.10
CA ASN A 39 6.48 -2.78 -10.57
C ASN A 39 6.67 -1.78 -9.43
N LEU A 40 6.11 -2.05 -8.25
CA LEU A 40 6.28 -1.19 -7.08
C LEU A 40 7.75 -1.14 -6.66
N ALA A 41 8.42 -2.28 -6.61
CA ALA A 41 9.85 -2.39 -6.28
C ALA A 41 10.80 -1.69 -7.27
N ARG A 42 10.31 -1.30 -8.45
CA ARG A 42 11.08 -0.56 -9.47
C ARG A 42 10.93 0.96 -9.35
N ARG A 43 10.15 1.46 -8.39
CA ARG A 43 10.00 2.90 -8.17
C ARG A 43 11.32 3.51 -7.69
N SER A 44 11.58 4.74 -8.12
CA SER A 44 12.67 5.54 -7.54
C SER A 44 12.32 5.94 -6.12
N GLU A 45 13.33 6.25 -5.33
CA GLU A 45 13.16 6.73 -3.96
C GLU A 45 12.32 8.02 -3.89
N ASP A 46 12.56 8.95 -4.82
CA ASP A 46 11.76 10.18 -4.93
C ASP A 46 10.28 9.89 -5.17
N LYS A 47 10.00 8.93 -6.07
CA LYS A 47 8.62 8.53 -6.35
C LYS A 47 7.97 7.86 -5.14
N ARG A 48 8.70 7.01 -4.41
CA ARG A 48 8.20 6.41 -3.16
C ARG A 48 7.83 7.47 -2.13
N ARG A 49 8.73 8.43 -1.89
CA ARG A 49 8.49 9.51 -0.92
C ARG A 49 7.27 10.35 -1.31
N ALA A 50 7.15 10.70 -2.60
CA ALA A 50 6.02 11.46 -3.11
C ALA A 50 4.69 10.70 -3.01
N ASP A 51 4.67 9.43 -3.42
CA ASP A 51 3.48 8.57 -3.35
C ASP A 51 3.03 8.39 -1.87
N ARG A 52 3.97 8.15 -0.93
CA ARG A 52 3.67 8.03 0.50
C ARG A 52 3.09 9.31 1.11
N LEU A 53 3.72 10.46 0.87
CA LEU A 53 3.21 11.75 1.36
C LEU A 53 1.80 12.03 0.83
N HIS A 54 1.58 11.75 -0.45
CA HIS A 54 0.27 11.93 -1.06
C HIS A 54 -0.79 11.04 -0.41
N LEU A 55 -0.49 9.78 -0.15
CA LEU A 55 -1.38 8.86 0.54
C LEU A 55 -1.74 9.39 1.94
N GLU A 56 -0.76 9.81 2.74
CA GLU A 56 -0.99 10.33 4.09
C GLU A 56 -1.88 11.59 4.08
N GLN A 57 -1.68 12.49 3.12
CA GLN A 57 -2.53 13.68 2.93
C GLN A 57 -3.98 13.29 2.58
N VAL A 58 -4.17 12.34 1.66
CA VAL A 58 -5.50 11.87 1.25
C VAL A 58 -6.22 11.18 2.42
N LEU A 59 -5.52 10.31 3.15
CA LEU A 59 -6.09 9.63 4.33
C LEU A 59 -6.51 10.64 5.39
N THR A 60 -5.67 11.63 5.70
CA THR A 60 -5.99 12.70 6.66
C THR A 60 -7.20 13.53 6.23
N ARG A 61 -7.31 13.82 4.93
CA ARG A 61 -8.40 14.61 4.38
C ARG A 61 -9.74 13.87 4.36
N LEU A 62 -9.73 12.59 3.97
CA LEU A 62 -10.95 11.81 3.74
C LEU A 62 -11.41 11.02 4.97
N TRP A 63 -10.47 10.65 5.83
CA TRP A 63 -10.71 9.95 7.09
C TRP A 63 -9.88 10.55 8.22
N PRO A 64 -10.25 11.76 8.67
CA PRO A 64 -9.69 12.31 9.90
C PRO A 64 -9.98 11.36 11.07
N LYS A 65 -9.04 11.31 12.03
CA LYS A 65 -9.18 10.51 13.24
C LYS A 65 -10.39 10.94 14.08
#